data_AF-A0A6V7K1W1-F1
#
_entry.id   AF-A0A6V7K1W1-F1
#
_cell.length_a   1.000
_cell.length_b   1.000
_cell.length_c   1.000
_cell.angle_alpha   90.00
_cell.angle_beta   90.00
_cell.angle_gamma   90.00
#
_symmetry.space_group_name_H-M   'P 1'
#
loop_
_entity.id
_entity.type
_entity.pdbx_description
1 polymer ?
#
loop_
_entity_poly.entity_id
_entity_poly.type
_entity_poly.pdbx_seq_one_letter_code
_entity_poly.pdbx_strand_id
1 'polypeptide(L)' 'IDLLRRQIEKELLAATGRMSMVVRVKSGSSVSAWLYKEVTVTHADADPDNPEYTLLTVVVSEVQMHRFRKFLRNKQ' A
#
# COMPACT_ATOMS: atom_id res chain seq x y z
N ILE A 1 1.60 -23.34 9.97
CA ILE A 1 2.85 -23.01 9.24
C ILE A 1 3.02 -21.49 9.05
N ASP A 2 1.96 -20.68 9.11
CA ASP A 2 2.05 -19.23 8.83
C ASP A 2 2.57 -18.32 9.95
N LEU A 3 2.59 -18.77 11.20
CA LEU A 3 2.97 -17.91 12.33
C LEU A 3 4.43 -17.42 12.23
N LEU A 4 5.36 -18.35 12.01
CA LEU A 4 6.79 -18.03 11.90
C LEU A 4 7.09 -17.17 10.69
N ARG A 5 6.44 -17.44 9.55
CA ARG A 5 6.59 -16.65 8.33
C ARG A 5 6.18 -15.19 8.55
N ARG A 6 5.02 -14.96 9.18
CA ARG A 6 4.53 -13.62 9.50
C ARG A 6 5.44 -12.88 10.47
N GLN A 7 6.03 -13.59 11.43
CA GLN A 7 6.97 -13.00 12.37
C GLN A 7 8.25 -12.56 11.65
N ILE A 8 8.82 -13.41 10.79
CA ILE A 8 10.00 -13.06 9.98
C ILE A 8 9.69 -11.87 9.05
N GLU A 9 8.53 -11.87 8.40
CA GLU A 9 8.11 -10.76 7.53
C GLU A 9 8.00 -9.44 8.30
N LYS A 10 7.41 -9.47 9.50
CA LYS A 10 7.32 -8.30 10.37
C LYS A 10 8.70 -7.76 10.77
N GLU A 11 9.60 -8.64 11.20
CA GLU A 11 10.96 -8.25 11.58
C GLU A 11 11.77 -7.70 10.39
N LEU A 12 11.61 -8.27 9.19
CA LEU A 12 12.26 -7.78 7.97
C LEU A 12 11.76 -6.40 7.56
N LEU A 13 10.45 -6.17 7.62
CA LEU A 13 9.88 -4.86 7.34
C LEU A 13 10.41 -3.82 8.34
N ALA A 14 10.40 -4.14 9.63
CA ALA A 14 10.93 -3.26 10.67
C ALA A 14 12.44 -2.96 10.50
N ALA A 15 13.26 -3.99 10.30
CA ALA A 15 14.70 -3.86 10.12
C ALA A 15 15.08 -3.05 8.87
N THR A 16 14.22 -3.03 7.85
CA THR A 16 14.46 -2.27 6.61
C THR A 16 13.73 -0.94 6.54
N GLY A 17 13.09 -0.49 7.63
CA GLY A 17 12.36 0.78 7.69
C GLY A 17 11.16 0.82 6.73
N ARG A 18 10.54 -0.33 6.48
CA ARG A 18 9.36 -0.49 5.63
C ARG A 18 8.16 -0.89 6.47
N MET A 19 6.97 -0.60 5.96
CA MET A 19 5.71 -1.00 6.56
C MET A 19 4.75 -1.53 5.50
N SER A 20 3.96 -2.53 5.88
CA SER A 20 2.86 -3.06 5.06
C SER A 20 1.55 -2.46 5.55
N MET A 21 0.71 -2.00 4.63
CA MET A 21 -0.62 -1.45 4.95
C MET A 21 -1.61 -1.71 3.81
N VAL A 22 -2.89 -1.70 4.14
CA VAL A 22 -3.98 -1.78 3.17
C VAL A 22 -4.50 -0.38 2.88
N VAL A 23 -4.57 0.00 1.61
CA VAL A 23 -5.08 1.29 1.16
C VAL A 23 -6.30 1.06 0.28
N ARG A 24 -7.43 1.64 0.69
CA ARG A 24 -8.66 1.67 -0.11
C ARG A 24 -8.58 2.81 -1.10
N VAL A 25 -8.64 2.49 -2.39
CA VAL A 25 -8.58 3.48 -3.48
C VAL A 25 -9.66 3.23 -4.51
N LYS A 26 -10.15 4.29 -5.17
CA LYS A 26 -11.05 4.14 -6.30
C LYS A 26 -10.29 3.46 -7.45
N SER A 27 -10.89 2.40 -8.01
CA SER A 27 -10.33 1.62 -9.11
C SER A 27 -10.08 2.52 -10.32
N GLY A 28 -8.88 2.44 -10.90
CA GLY A 28 -8.47 3.27 -12.04
C GLY A 28 -8.20 4.74 -11.73
N SER A 29 -8.25 5.17 -10.47
CA SER A 29 -7.93 6.55 -10.09
C SER A 29 -6.44 6.87 -10.27
N SER A 30 -6.13 8.17 -10.29
CA SER A 30 -4.74 8.62 -10.25
C SER A 30 -4.01 8.18 -8.97
N VAL A 31 -4.75 7.94 -7.88
CA VAL A 31 -4.18 7.48 -6.61
C VAL A 31 -3.78 6.01 -6.73
N SER A 32 -4.64 5.16 -7.31
CA SER A 32 -4.27 3.77 -7.58
C SER A 32 -3.11 3.69 -8.56
N ALA A 33 -3.10 4.51 -9.63
CA ALA A 33 -1.99 4.56 -10.58
C ALA A 33 -0.67 4.99 -9.93
N TRP A 34 -0.70 5.97 -9.03
CA TRP A 34 0.47 6.40 -8.27
C TRP A 34 1.01 5.28 -7.38
N LEU A 35 0.12 4.56 -6.68
CA LEU A 35 0.52 3.44 -5.81
C LEU A 35 1.19 2.32 -6.62
N TYR A 36 0.63 1.92 -7.76
CA TYR A 36 1.26 0.92 -8.63
C TYR A 36 2.62 1.36 -9.19
N LYS A 37 2.83 2.67 -9.37
CA LYS A 37 4.05 3.20 -9.96
C LYS A 37 5.18 3.40 -8.93
N GLU A 38 4.84 3.91 -7.76
CA GLU A 38 5.83 4.47 -6.83
C GLU A 38 6.06 3.58 -5.60
N VAL A 39 5.20 2.59 -5.35
CA VAL A 39 5.32 1.68 -4.21
C VAL A 39 5.14 0.21 -4.61
N THR A 40 5.52 -0.71 -3.73
CA THR A 40 5.37 -2.14 -3.98
C THR A 40 3.97 -2.58 -3.56
N VAL A 41 3.13 -2.97 -4.53
CA VAL A 41 1.82 -3.57 -4.29
C VAL A 41 2.00 -5.09 -4.19
N THR A 42 1.57 -5.69 -3.07
CA THR A 42 1.68 -7.15 -2.85
C THR A 42 0.37 -7.88 -3.14
N HIS A 43 -0.78 -7.23 -2.87
CA HIS A 43 -2.11 -7.78 -3.14
C HIS A 43 -3.04 -6.66 -3.63
N ALA A 44 -4.00 -7.04 -4.47
CA ALA A 44 -5.02 -6.15 -4.98
C ALA A 44 -6.35 -6.91 -5.01
N ASP A 45 -7.25 -6.54 -4.12
CA ASP A 45 -8.54 -7.19 -3.93
C ASP A 45 -9.66 -6.19 -4.23
N ALA A 46 -10.72 -6.64 -4.91
CA ALA A 46 -11.92 -5.81 -5.05
C ALA A 46 -12.54 -5.57 -3.67
N ASP A 47 -13.00 -4.35 -3.42
CA ASP A 47 -13.70 -4.04 -2.18
C ASP A 47 -15.07 -4.76 -2.17
N PRO A 48 -15.33 -5.63 -1.18
CA PRO A 48 -16.56 -6.43 -1.14
C PRO A 48 -17.82 -5.60 -0.94
N ASP A 49 -17.70 -4.41 -0.33
CA ASP A 49 -18.83 -3.53 -0.05
C ASP A 49 -19.07 -2.55 -1.20
N ASN A 50 -18.04 -2.24 -1.99
CA ASN A 50 -18.16 -1.31 -3.12
C ASN A 50 -17.21 -1.67 -4.28
N PRO A 51 -17.72 -2.28 -5.36
CA PRO A 51 -16.90 -2.67 -6.53
C PRO A 51 -16.16 -1.54 -7.24
N GLU A 52 -16.53 -0.27 -7.02
CA GLU A 52 -15.77 0.87 -7.55
C GLU A 52 -14.42 1.08 -6.85
N TYR A 53 -14.17 0.40 -5.73
CA TYR A 53 -12.95 0.51 -4.95
C TYR A 53 -12.14 -0.79 -4.98
N THR A 54 -10.82 -0.64 -4.86
CA THR A 54 -9.86 -1.73 -4.71
C THR A 54 -9.12 -1.53 -3.39
N LEU A 55 -8.94 -2.63 -2.66
CA LEU A 55 -8.09 -2.73 -1.48
C LEU A 55 -6.69 -3.16 -1.93
N LEU A 56 -5.73 -2.24 -1.85
CA LEU A 56 -4.34 -2.51 -2.22
C LEU A 56 -3.51 -2.75 -0.96
N THR A 57 -2.92 -3.93 -0.82
CA THR A 57 -1.88 -4.16 0.18
C THR A 57 -0.55 -3.67 -0.38
N VAL A 58 0.07 -2.70 0.27
CA VAL A 58 1.29 -2.04 -0.19
C VAL A 58 2.38 -2.09 0.86
N VAL A 59 3.63 -2.24 0.40
CA VAL A 59 4.83 -2.10 1.22
C VAL A 59 5.51 -0.79 0.88
N VAL A 60 5.71 0.06 1.88
CA VAL A 60 6.20 1.43 1.71
C VAL A 60 7.30 1.76 2.70
N SER A 61 8.26 2.58 2.26
CA SER A 61 9.20 3.29 3.14
C SER A 61 8.63 4.62 3.62
N GLU A 62 9.24 5.19 4.66
CA GLU A 62 8.87 6.52 5.16
C GLU A 62 9.00 7.61 4.09
N VAL A 63 10.05 7.55 3.25
CA VAL A 63 10.29 8.50 2.16
C VAL A 63 9.17 8.42 1.12
N GLN A 64 8.77 7.21 0.71
CA GLN A 64 7.65 7.02 -0.21
C GLN A 64 6.34 7.53 0.39
N MET A 65 6.11 7.29 1.68
CA MET A 65 4.93 7.80 2.38
C MET A 65 4.91 9.35 2.44
N HIS A 66 6.06 9.99 2.66
CA HIS A 66 6.15 11.44 2.58
C HIS A 66 5.82 11.98 1.18
N ARG A 67 6.34 11.32 0.12
CA ARG A 67 6.00 11.66 -1.28
C ARG A 67 4.52 11.45 -1.56
N PHE A 68 3.92 10.39 -1.04
CA PHE A 68 2.49 10.12 -1.20
C PHE A 68 1.63 11.24 -0.60
N ARG A 69 1.93 11.68 0.62
CA ARG A 69 1.25 12.82 1.26
C ARG A 69 1.36 14.10 0.42
N LYS A 70 2.55 14.37 -0.14
CA LYS A 70 2.77 15.51 -1.04
C LYS A 70 1.95 15.38 -2.33
N PHE A 71 1.89 14.19 -2.92
CA PHE A 71 1.08 13.90 -4.10
C PHE A 71 -0.41 14.17 -3.85
N LEU A 72 -0.95 13.69 -2.70
CA LEU A 72 -2.35 13.92 -2.34
C LEU A 72 -2.66 15.42 -2.15
N ARG A 73 -1.77 16.17 -1.52
CA ARG A 73 -1.94 17.63 -1.33
C ARG A 73 -1.94 18.40 -2.64
N ASN A 74 -1.16 17.97 -3.64
CA ASN A 74 -1.10 18.61 -4.95
C ASN A 74 -2.30 18.25 -5.85
N LYS A 75 -3.16 17.32 -5.42
CA LYS A 75 -4.35 16.83 -6.12
C LYS A 75 -5.66 17.43 -5.59
N GLN A 76 -5.60 18.21 -4.50
CA GLN A 76 -6.73 18.94 -3.91
C GLN A 76 -6.86 20.35 -4.51
#